data_AF-A0A3P8V7C5-F1
#
_entry.id   AF-A0A3P8V7C5-F1
#
_cell.length_a   1.000
_cell.length_b   1.000
_cell.length_c   1.000
_cell.angle_alpha   90.00
_cell.angle_beta   90.00
_cell.angle_gamma   90.00
#
_symmetry.space_group_name_H-M   'P 1'
#
loop_
_entity.id
_entity.type
_entity.pdbx_description
1 polymer ?
#
loop_
_entity_poly.entity_id
_entity_poly.type
_entity_poly.pdbx_seq_one_letter_code
_entity_poly.pdbx_strand_id
1 'polypeptide(L)' 'MEEKVVLSSILRKFTIQSLQTREELQPIGELILRPEKGILIKLERRETS' A
#
# COMPACT_ATOMS: atom_id res chain seq x y z
N MET A 1 -3.78 -15.79 -6.75
CA MET A 1 -4.40 -16.21 -5.46
C MET A 1 -3.59 -15.74 -4.27
N GLU A 2 -2.27 -15.74 -4.36
CA GLU A 2 -1.36 -15.41 -3.27
C GLU A 2 -1.42 -13.95 -2.83
N GLU A 3 -1.37 -13.00 -3.78
CA GLU A 3 -1.35 -11.57 -3.48
C GLU A 3 -2.55 -11.13 -2.62
N LYS A 4 -3.77 -11.56 -2.98
CA LYS A 4 -4.97 -11.23 -2.19
C LYS A 4 -4.95 -11.86 -0.80
N VAL A 5 -4.30 -13.02 -0.61
CA VAL A 5 -4.16 -13.66 0.71
C VAL A 5 -3.17 -12.88 1.57
N VAL A 6 -2.06 -12.43 0.99
CA VAL A 6 -1.09 -11.55 1.65
C VAL A 6 -1.77 -10.23 2.05
N LEU A 7 -2.45 -9.56 1.12
CA LEU A 7 -3.18 -8.31 1.40
C LEU A 7 -4.22 -8.50 2.50
N SER A 8 -5.02 -9.56 2.44
CA SER A 8 -6.02 -9.87 3.46
C SER A 8 -5.40 -10.06 4.85
N SER A 9 -4.22 -10.70 4.91
CA SER A 9 -3.51 -10.95 6.16
C SER A 9 -2.97 -9.66 6.79
N ILE A 10 -2.52 -8.70 5.97
CA ILE A 10 -2.05 -7.39 6.41
C ILE A 10 -3.24 -6.53 6.87
N LEU A 11 -4.29 -6.40 6.05
CA LEU A 11 -5.45 -5.54 6.32
C LEU A 11 -6.26 -5.96 7.57
N ARG A 12 -6.21 -7.25 7.95
CA ARG A 12 -6.82 -7.74 9.20
C ARG A 12 -6.06 -7.29 10.45
N LYS A 13 -4.74 -7.07 10.35
CA LYS A 13 -3.87 -6.79 11.49
C LYS A 13 -3.48 -5.33 11.63
N PHE A 14 -3.55 -4.57 10.53
CA PHE A 14 -3.07 -3.19 10.49
C PHE A 14 -4.09 -2.24 9.87
N THR A 15 -4.19 -1.05 10.46
CA THR A 15 -4.74 0.13 9.80
C THR A 15 -3.63 0.72 8.94
N ILE A 16 -3.95 1.04 7.68
CA ILE A 16 -2.98 1.53 6.69
C ILE A 16 -3.39 2.94 6.27
N GLN A 17 -2.46 3.87 6.30
CA GLN A 17 -2.64 5.23 5.78
C GLN A 17 -1.57 5.55 4.74
N SER A 18 -1.96 6.17 3.62
CA SER A 18 -1.01 6.72 2.65
C SER A 18 -0.37 7.99 3.20
N LEU A 19 0.95 8.12 3.01
CA LEU A 19 1.70 9.34 3.34
C LEU A 19 1.87 10.27 2.13
N GLN A 20 1.28 9.91 0.99
CA GLN A 20 1.38 10.64 -0.27
C GLN A 20 -0.01 10.78 -0.91
N THR A 21 -0.22 11.88 -1.63
CA THR A 21 -1.39 12.05 -2.50
C THR A 21 -1.24 11.28 -3.80
N ARG A 22 -2.31 11.22 -4.59
CA ARG A 22 -2.29 10.51 -5.88
C ARG A 22 -1.40 11.22 -6.91
N GLU A 23 -1.36 12.54 -6.85
CA GLU A 23 -0.55 13.39 -7.72
C GLU A 23 0.94 13.21 -7.42
N GLU A 24 1.29 12.98 -6.14
CA GLU A 24 2.66 12.76 -5.69
C GLU A 24 3.23 11.37 -6.04
N LEU A 25 2.38 10.40 -6.42
CA LEU A 25 2.82 9.04 -6.79
C LEU A 25 3.63 9.00 -8.09
N GLN A 26 3.44 10.00 -8.97
CA GLN A 26 4.16 10.15 -10.24
C GLN A 26 4.30 8.81 -11.00
N PRO A 27 3.19 8.25 -11.50
CA PRO A 27 3.22 6.95 -12.17
C PRO A 27 4.05 7.02 -13.45
N ILE A 28 5.02 6.13 -13.57
CA ILE A 28 5.86 5.97 -14.76
C ILE A 28 5.38 4.75 -15.55
N GLY A 29 5.14 4.94 -16.85
CA GLY A 29 4.75 3.90 -17.79
C GLY A 29 5.93 3.42 -18.62
N GLU A 30 6.85 2.68 -18.02
CA GLU A 30 7.92 1.97 -18.74
C GLU A 30 7.35 0.67 -19.36
N LEU A 31 7.89 -0.49 -18.99
CA LEU A 31 7.33 -1.79 -19.39
C LEU A 31 6.08 -2.15 -18.55
N ILE A 32 6.04 -1.69 -17.30
CA ILE A 32 4.91 -1.83 -16.39
C ILE A 32 4.66 -0.50 -15.70
N LEU A 33 3.41 -0.29 -15.26
CA LEU A 33 3.06 0.89 -14.48
C LEU A 33 3.62 0.76 -13.06
N ARG A 34 4.42 1.73 -12.63
CA ARG A 34 4.94 1.79 -11.26
C ARG A 34 5.07 3.24 -10.78
N PRO A 35 4.92 3.51 -9.48
CA PRO A 35 5.28 4.82 -8.92
C PRO A 35 6.79 5.02 -9.02
N GLU A 36 7.24 6.24 -9.32
CA GLU A 36 8.67 6.57 -9.43
C GLU A 36 9.44 6.25 -8.13
N LYS A 37 8.86 6.60 -6.98
CA LYS A 37 9.52 6.56 -5.66
C LYS A 37 8.91 5.53 -4.70
N GLY A 38 8.12 4.59 -5.22
CA GLY A 38 7.35 3.66 -4.40
C GLY A 38 6.09 4.27 -3.78
N ILE A 39 5.46 3.53 -2.85
CA ILE A 39 4.28 3.97 -2.10
C ILE A 39 4.64 4.03 -0.62
N LEU A 40 4.61 5.24 -0.04
CA LEU A 40 4.85 5.45 1.38
C LEU A 40 3.57 5.25 2.17
N ILE A 41 3.61 4.32 3.12
CA ILE A 41 2.47 4.00 4.00
C ILE A 41 2.89 4.03 5.46
N LYS A 42 1.95 4.43 6.32
CA LYS A 42 2.01 4.23 7.77
C LYS A 42 1.18 3.00 8.13
N LEU A 43 1.75 2.11 8.92
CA LEU A 43 1.08 0.94 9.47
C LEU A 43 0.88 1.11 10.96
N GLU A 44 -0.34 0.94 11.43
CA GLU A 44 -0.69 0.93 12.85
C GLU A 44 -1.35 -0.39 13.19
N ARG A 45 -0.89 -1.08 14.24
CA ARG A 45 -1.47 -2.35 14.66
C ARG A 45 -2.92 -2.11 15.12
N ARG A 46 -3.87 -2.87 14.59
CA ARG A 46 -5.26 -2.83 15.05
C ARG A 46 -5.32 -3.43 16.45
N GLU A 47 -5.98 -2.73 17.36
CA GLU A 47 -6.38 -3.33 18.63
C GLU A 47 -7.46 -4.36 18.33
N THR A 48 -7.21 -5.60 18.71
CA THR A 48 -8.24 -6.63 18.70
C THR A 48 -9.04 -6.42 19.97
N SER A 49 -10.28 -5.93 19.83
CA SER A 49 -11.29 -5.94 20.90
C SER A 49 -11.57 -7.36 21.38
#